data_AF-A0A7X5Q489-F1
#
_entry.id   AF-A0A7X5Q489-F1
#
_cell.length_a   1.000
_cell.length_b   1.000
_cell.length_c   1.000
_cell.angle_alpha   90.00
_cell.angle_beta   90.00
_cell.angle_gamma   90.00
#
_symmetry.space_group_name_H-M   'P 1'
#
loop_
_entity.id
_entity.type
_entity.pdbx_description
1 polymer ?
#
loop_
_entity_poly.entity_id
_entity_poly.type
_entity_poly.pdbx_seq_one_letter_code
_entity_poly.pdbx_strand_id
1 'polypeptide(L)'
;MTTHALTTFDAAKPYGGATLAVGAIGALVAINATSTAAIVMSVALAIIGAYAFIGVLACYWKHSDDPAKFQKEVGKFMLTTASAGIADLIATVAKAVVLRLIFGDR
;
A
#
# COMPACT_ATOMS: atom_id res chain seq x y z
N MET A 1 -7.13 -28.28 11.66
CA MET A 1 -7.29 -26.86 11.25
C MET A 1 -5.95 -26.15 10.97
N THR A 2 -4.79 -26.74 11.22
CA THR A 2 -3.47 -26.07 11.07
C THR A 2 -2.87 -26.13 9.66
N THR A 3 -3.18 -27.18 8.88
CA THR A 3 -2.55 -27.39 7.55
C THR A 3 -3.03 -26.38 6.49
N HIS A 4 -4.29 -25.94 6.54
CA HIS A 4 -4.85 -24.98 5.59
C HIS A 4 -4.40 -23.54 5.86
N ALA A 5 -4.23 -23.15 7.13
CA ALA A 5 -3.69 -21.84 7.48
C ALA A 5 -2.22 -21.68 7.04
N LEU A 6 -1.45 -22.77 7.06
CA LEU A 6 -0.06 -22.79 6.57
C LEU A 6 0.01 -22.59 5.05
N THR A 7 -0.87 -23.24 4.28
CA THR A 7 -0.88 -23.14 2.81
C THR A 7 -1.35 -21.78 2.31
N THR A 8 -2.32 -21.15 2.97
CA THR A 8 -2.74 -19.78 2.64
C THR A 8 -1.65 -18.76 3.01
N PHE A 9 -0.91 -18.99 4.10
CA PHE A 9 0.21 -18.12 4.49
C PHE A 9 1.36 -18.20 3.48
N ASP A 10 1.70 -19.40 3.01
CA ASP A 10 2.70 -19.58 1.94
C ASP A 10 2.27 -18.92 0.62
N ALA A 11 0.97 -18.97 0.29
CA ALA A 11 0.43 -18.24 -0.86
C ALA A 11 0.48 -16.71 -0.66
N ALA A 12 0.36 -16.20 0.57
CA ALA A 12 0.36 -14.77 0.88
C ALA A 12 1.76 -14.14 0.95
N LYS A 13 2.78 -14.91 1.38
CA LYS A 13 4.18 -14.48 1.48
C LYS A 13 4.71 -13.71 0.27
N PRO A 14 4.59 -14.18 -0.99
CA PRO A 14 5.13 -13.46 -2.15
C PRO A 14 4.44 -12.12 -2.37
N TYR A 15 3.13 -12.02 -2.14
CA TYR A 15 2.40 -10.75 -2.27
C TYR A 15 2.75 -9.78 -1.14
N GLY A 16 2.86 -10.28 0.09
CA GLY A 16 3.28 -9.49 1.25
C GLY A 16 4.70 -8.94 1.09
N GLY A 17 5.64 -9.79 0.64
CA GLY A 17 7.02 -9.39 0.37
C GLY A 17 7.14 -8.37 -0.75
N ALA A 18 6.42 -8.57 -1.87
CA ALA A 18 6.44 -7.64 -3.00
C ALA A 18 5.87 -6.27 -2.63
N THR A 19 4.77 -6.22 -1.88
CA THR A 19 4.14 -4.96 -1.46
C THR A 19 4.98 -4.18 -0.45
N LEU A 20 5.59 -4.89 0.51
CA LEU A 20 6.57 -4.30 1.43
C LEU A 20 7.81 -3.78 0.70
N ALA A 21 8.32 -4.52 -0.29
CA ALA A 21 9.46 -4.09 -1.09
C ALA A 21 9.16 -2.80 -1.86
N VAL A 22 7.99 -2.71 -2.51
CA VAL A 22 7.54 -1.47 -3.17
C VAL A 22 7.44 -0.33 -2.17
N GLY A 23 6.88 -0.59 -0.99
CA GLY A 23 6.79 0.37 0.11
C GLY A 23 8.16 0.90 0.54
N ALA A 24 9.10 0.00 0.80
CA ALA A 24 10.46 0.29 1.25
C ALA A 24 11.29 1.01 0.18
N ILE A 25 11.17 0.63 -1.09
CA ILE A 25 11.83 1.31 -2.21
C ILE A 25 11.31 2.74 -2.34
N GLY A 26 9.98 2.94 -2.25
CA GLY A 26 9.38 4.28 -2.24
C GLY A 26 9.94 5.14 -1.09
N ALA A 27 10.02 4.60 0.12
CA ALA A 27 10.60 5.34 1.25
C ALA A 27 12.10 5.65 1.04
N LEU A 28 12.87 4.68 0.56
CA LEU A 28 14.31 4.82 0.35
C LEU A 28 14.61 5.90 -0.71
N VAL A 29 13.86 5.92 -1.81
CA VAL A 29 14.03 6.92 -2.87
C VAL A 29 13.57 8.30 -2.37
N ALA A 30 12.51 8.38 -1.57
CA ALA A 30 12.06 9.65 -0.99
C ALA A 30 13.13 10.31 -0.10
N ILE A 31 13.85 9.51 0.70
CA ILE A 31 14.92 10.00 1.58
C ILE A 31 16.12 10.54 0.78
N ASN A 32 16.43 9.91 -0.36
CA ASN A 32 17.60 10.27 -1.18
C ASN A 32 17.25 11.25 -2.32
N ALA A 33 15.98 11.60 -2.51
CA ALA A 33 15.53 12.47 -3.58
C ALA A 33 15.72 13.96 -3.22
N THR A 34 16.30 14.71 -4.14
CA THR A 34 16.46 16.18 -4.04
C THR A 34 15.36 16.94 -4.78
N SER A 35 14.68 16.28 -5.72
CA SER A 35 13.56 16.88 -6.48
C SER A 35 12.24 16.66 -5.75
N THR A 36 11.46 17.73 -5.56
CA THR A 36 10.12 17.68 -4.96
C THR A 36 9.20 16.71 -5.69
N ALA A 37 9.28 16.64 -7.03
CA ALA A 37 8.50 15.70 -7.81
C ALA A 37 8.89 14.24 -7.53
N ALA A 38 10.19 13.98 -7.39
CA ALA A 38 10.70 12.65 -7.04
C ALA A 38 10.29 12.25 -5.62
N ILE A 39 10.31 13.16 -4.65
CA ILE A 39 9.83 12.92 -3.29
C ILE A 39 8.34 12.55 -3.30
N VAL A 40 7.50 13.32 -3.97
CA VAL A 40 6.04 13.06 -4.03
C VAL A 40 5.74 11.71 -4.67
N MET A 41 6.39 11.39 -5.79
CA MET A 41 6.26 10.09 -6.45
C MET A 41 6.69 8.95 -5.53
N SER A 42 7.81 9.12 -4.83
CA SER A 42 8.37 8.10 -3.96
C SER A 42 7.51 7.85 -2.71
N VAL A 43 6.94 8.91 -2.13
CA VAL A 43 5.94 8.82 -1.05
C VAL A 43 4.65 8.15 -1.54
N ALA A 44 4.21 8.45 -2.77
CA ALA A 44 3.05 7.77 -3.36
C ALA A 44 3.30 6.27 -3.53
N LEU A 45 4.47 5.86 -4.03
CA LEU A 45 4.88 4.46 -4.10
C LEU A 45 4.93 3.80 -2.71
N ALA A 46 5.44 4.52 -1.71
CA ALA A 46 5.49 4.02 -0.33
C ALA A 46 4.08 3.72 0.23
N ILE A 47 3.14 4.66 0.03
CA ILE A 47 1.75 4.53 0.46
C ILE A 47 1.04 3.41 -0.30
N ILE A 48 1.22 3.33 -1.62
CA ILE A 48 0.63 2.26 -2.45
C ILE A 48 1.11 0.90 -1.95
N GLY A 49 2.41 0.73 -1.68
CA GLY A 49 2.97 -0.50 -1.13
C GLY A 49 2.38 -0.86 0.23
N ALA A 50 2.30 0.11 1.15
CA ALA A 50 1.73 -0.10 2.48
C ALA A 50 0.25 -0.50 2.45
N TYR A 51 -0.55 0.20 1.65
CA TYR A 51 -1.98 -0.11 1.52
C TYR A 51 -2.23 -1.41 0.76
N ALA A 52 -1.41 -1.73 -0.24
CA ALA A 52 -1.49 -3.02 -0.91
C ALA A 52 -1.18 -4.17 0.07
N PHE A 53 -0.21 -3.99 0.98
CA PHE A 53 0.08 -4.96 2.04
C PHE A 53 -1.11 -5.16 3.00
N ILE A 54 -1.79 -4.08 3.39
CA ILE A 54 -3.03 -4.15 4.18
C ILE A 54 -4.10 -4.95 3.42
N GLY A 55 -4.19 -4.79 2.10
CA GLY A 55 -5.09 -5.57 1.24
C GLY A 55 -4.75 -7.07 1.24
N VAL A 56 -3.47 -7.43 1.18
CA VAL A 56 -3.02 -8.83 1.31
C VAL A 56 -3.42 -9.40 2.67
N LEU A 57 -3.23 -8.64 3.76
CA LEU A 57 -3.61 -9.06 5.11
C LEU A 57 -5.12 -9.25 5.25
N ALA A 58 -5.91 -8.31 4.74
CA ALA A 58 -7.37 -8.38 4.77
C ALA A 58 -7.90 -9.58 3.98
N CYS A 59 -7.30 -9.87 2.81
CA CYS A 59 -7.63 -11.06 2.03
C CYS A 59 -7.26 -12.35 2.79
N TYR A 60 -6.08 -12.38 3.41
CA TYR A 60 -5.63 -13.51 4.22
C TYR A 60 -6.57 -13.78 5.39
N TRP A 61 -7.03 -12.76 6.12
CA TRP A 61 -7.99 -12.94 7.21
C TRP A 61 -9.37 -13.39 6.73
N LYS A 62 -9.82 -12.93 5.55
CA LYS A 62 -11.13 -13.30 5.02
C LYS A 62 -11.18 -14.71 4.41
N HIS A 63 -10.06 -15.17 3.85
CA HIS A 63 -9.96 -16.44 3.14
C HIS A 63 -8.87 -17.35 3.73
N SER A 64 -8.64 -17.26 5.04
CA SER A 64 -7.58 -18.01 5.74
C SER A 64 -7.67 -19.51 5.53
N ASP A 65 -8.88 -20.04 5.36
CA ASP A 65 -9.17 -21.47 5.23
C ASP A 65 -9.17 -21.97 3.77
N ASP A 66 -9.12 -21.08 2.77
CA ASP A 66 -9.25 -21.43 1.36
C ASP A 66 -8.20 -20.71 0.48
N PRO A 67 -7.03 -21.35 0.24
CA PRO A 67 -5.94 -20.73 -0.51
C PRO A 67 -6.30 -20.45 -1.98
N ALA A 68 -7.23 -21.21 -2.57
CA ALA A 68 -7.67 -20.99 -3.95
C ALA A 68 -8.51 -19.71 -4.07
N LYS A 69 -9.39 -19.45 -3.09
CA LYS A 69 -10.12 -18.18 -3.01
C LYS A 69 -9.20 -17.01 -2.70
N PHE A 70 -8.23 -17.19 -1.80
CA PHE A 70 -7.22 -16.18 -1.54
C PHE A 70 -6.50 -15.74 -2.82
N GLN A 71 -5.95 -16.67 -3.62
CA GLN A 71 -5.23 -16.31 -4.85
C GLN A 71 -6.13 -15.61 -5.88
N LYS A 72 -7.42 -15.98 -5.94
CA LYS A 72 -8.37 -15.38 -6.86
C LYS A 72 -8.79 -13.95 -6.45
N GLU A 73 -8.80 -13.66 -5.14
CA GLU A 73 -9.30 -12.39 -4.61
C GLU A 73 -8.20 -11.43 -4.11
N VAL A 74 -6.98 -11.90 -3.84
CA VAL A 74 -5.88 -11.09 -3.29
C VAL A 74 -5.59 -9.86 -4.15
N GLY A 75 -5.60 -10.01 -5.49
CA GLY A 75 -5.42 -8.89 -6.41
C GLY A 75 -6.52 -7.82 -6.28
N LYS A 76 -7.78 -8.23 -6.07
CA LYS A 76 -8.90 -7.29 -5.87
C LYS A 76 -8.77 -6.54 -4.55
N PHE A 77 -8.40 -7.26 -3.48
CA PHE A 77 -8.17 -6.65 -2.17
C PHE A 77 -7.02 -5.64 -2.22
N MET A 78 -5.88 -6.03 -2.80
CA MET A 78 -4.72 -5.15 -3.00
C MET A 78 -5.09 -3.89 -3.77
N LEU A 79 -5.84 -4.03 -4.86
CA LEU A 79 -6.25 -2.88 -5.68
C LEU A 79 -7.20 -1.94 -4.92
N THR A 80 -8.13 -2.50 -4.15
CA THR A 80 -9.14 -1.73 -3.40
C THR A 80 -8.51 -0.94 -2.26
N THR A 81 -7.56 -1.54 -1.53
CA THR A 81 -6.86 -0.81 -0.48
C THR A 81 -5.84 0.17 -1.07
N ALA A 82 -5.13 -0.19 -2.14
CA ALA A 82 -4.23 0.74 -2.83
C ALA A 82 -4.95 1.98 -3.35
N SER A 83 -6.16 1.84 -3.92
CA SER A 83 -6.96 2.99 -4.36
C SER A 83 -7.42 3.88 -3.21
N ALA A 84 -7.74 3.29 -2.04
CA ALA A 84 -8.02 4.06 -0.83
C ALA A 84 -6.78 4.85 -0.36
N GLY A 85 -5.58 4.26 -0.40
CA GLY A 85 -4.33 4.95 -0.08
C GLY A 85 -4.02 6.11 -1.02
N ILE A 86 -4.31 5.95 -2.32
CA ILE A 86 -4.17 7.04 -3.31
C ILE A 86 -5.17 8.16 -3.02
N ALA A 87 -6.42 7.84 -2.69
CA ALA A 87 -7.42 8.84 -2.35
C ALA A 87 -7.04 9.66 -1.10
N ASP A 88 -6.50 8.99 -0.06
CA ASP A 88 -6.04 9.65 1.16
C ASP A 88 -4.81 10.53 0.93
N LEU A 89 -3.89 10.09 0.06
CA LEU A 89 -2.77 10.92 -0.39
C LEU A 89 -3.27 12.19 -1.11
N ILE A 90 -4.21 12.06 -2.06
CA ILE A 90 -4.78 13.21 -2.78
C ILE A 90 -5.47 14.17 -1.80
N ALA A 91 -6.25 13.66 -0.85
CA ALA A 91 -6.90 14.47 0.17
C ALA A 91 -5.88 15.19 1.06
N THR A 92 -4.79 14.53 1.44
CA THR A 92 -3.72 15.11 2.26
C THR A 92 -2.95 16.19 1.50
N VAL A 93 -2.63 15.95 0.23
CA VAL A 93 -1.98 16.96 -0.63
C VAL A 93 -2.90 18.16 -0.85
N ALA A 94 -4.19 17.93 -1.12
CA ALA A 94 -5.17 19.01 -1.26
C ALA A 94 -5.26 19.86 0.01
N LYS A 95 -5.31 19.22 1.20
CA LYS A 95 -5.28 19.92 2.49
C LYS A 95 -3.99 20.73 2.69
N ALA A 96 -2.83 20.16 2.35
CA ALA A 96 -1.55 20.85 2.46
C ALA A 96 -1.44 22.06 1.51
N VAL A 97 -1.96 21.94 0.29
CA VAL A 97 -2.03 23.05 -0.68
C VAL A 97 -2.96 24.16 -0.17
N VAL A 98 -4.16 23.81 0.31
CA VAL A 98 -5.09 24.78 0.90
C VAL A 98 -4.48 25.48 2.11
N LEU A 99 -3.82 24.75 3.02
CA LEU A 99 -3.11 25.34 4.16
C LEU A 99 -2.01 26.30 3.70
N ARG A 100 -1.24 25.92 2.68
CA ARG A 100 -0.19 26.78 2.12
C ARG A 100 -0.77 28.04 1.47
N LEU A 101 -1.92 27.97 0.82
CA LEU A 101 -2.60 29.14 0.26
C LEU A 101 -3.16 30.06 1.36
N ILE A 102 -3.62 29.51 2.48
CA ILE A 102 -4.19 30.29 3.59
C ILE A 102 -3.10 30.94 4.45
N PHE A 103 -1.99 30.24 4.69
CA PHE A 103 -0.95 30.65 5.65
C PHE A 103 0.40 31.02 5.01
N GLY A 104 0.61 30.74 3.72
CA GLY A 104 1.89 30.95 3.02
C GLY A 104 2.06 32.30 2.34
N ASP A 105 1.07 33.21 2.46
CA ASP A 105 1.14 34.60 1.98
C ASP A 105 1.70 35.57 3.07
N ARG A 106 2.66 35.10 3.89
CA ARG A 106 3.36 35.94 4.88
C ARG A 106 4.87 35.86 4.71
#